data_AF-A0A3A9YRX4-F1
#
_entry.id   AF-A0A3A9YRX4-F1
#
_cell.length_a   1.000
_cell.length_b   1.000
_cell.length_c   1.000
_cell.angle_alpha   90.00
_cell.angle_beta   90.00
_cell.angle_gamma   90.00
#
_symmetry.space_group_name_H-M   'P 1'
#
loop_
_entity.id
_entity.type
_entity.pdbx_description
1 polymer ?
#
loop_
_entity_poly.entity_id
_entity_poly.type
_entity_poly.pdbx_seq_one_letter_code
_entity_poly.pdbx_strand_id
1 'polypeptide(L)'
;MSDISVNYAALTAGADGLTQQEQALLHKIEDLAQALNRVAAGWTGEAQRAFHENMRAFAEETANLAAVLGRTGNQLGNAQADYRHVDHRQAAQYRA
;
A
#
# COMPACT_ATOMS: atom_id res chain seq x y z
N MET A 1 31.08 2.18 -7.75
CA MET A 1 29.83 2.66 -8.39
C MET A 1 28.84 1.53 -8.74
N SER A 2 29.19 0.25 -8.63
CA SER A 2 28.29 -0.86 -9.04
C SER A 2 27.37 -1.39 -7.93
N ASP A 3 27.75 -1.27 -6.66
CA ASP A 3 26.95 -1.77 -5.52
C ASP A 3 25.65 -0.98 -5.31
N ILE A 4 25.73 0.35 -5.44
CA ILE A 4 24.59 1.26 -5.26
C ILE A 4 23.53 1.05 -6.35
N SER A 5 23.92 0.76 -7.60
CA SER A 5 22.96 0.59 -8.69
C SER A 5 22.22 -0.76 -8.65
N VAL A 6 22.88 -1.83 -8.19
CA VAL A 6 22.24 -3.15 -7.99
C VAL A 6 21.25 -3.09 -6.84
N ASN A 7 21.60 -2.42 -5.74
CA ASN A 7 20.70 -2.21 -4.61
C ASN A 7 19.50 -1.33 -5.02
N TYR A 8 19.72 -0.35 -5.91
CA TYR A 8 18.68 0.52 -6.45
C TYR A 8 17.66 -0.22 -7.34
N ALA A 9 18.11 -1.13 -8.22
CA ALA A 9 17.21 -1.96 -9.01
C ALA A 9 16.38 -2.90 -8.13
N ALA A 10 16.98 -3.47 -7.08
CA ALA A 10 16.29 -4.31 -6.10
C ALA A 10 15.27 -3.53 -5.25
N LEU A 11 15.60 -2.30 -4.83
CA LEU A 11 14.70 -1.40 -4.11
C LEU A 11 13.51 -0.96 -4.99
N THR A 12 13.76 -0.64 -6.26
CA THR A 12 12.70 -0.22 -7.21
C THR A 12 11.78 -1.39 -7.56
N ALA A 13 12.33 -2.57 -7.84
CA ALA A 13 11.55 -3.78 -8.05
C ALA A 13 10.78 -4.20 -6.78
N GLY A 14 11.38 -3.99 -5.61
CA GLY A 14 10.73 -4.18 -4.32
C GLY A 14 9.56 -3.23 -4.08
N ALA A 15 9.71 -1.95 -4.43
CA ALA A 15 8.67 -0.93 -4.32
C ALA A 15 7.48 -1.20 -5.26
N ASP A 16 7.77 -1.47 -6.54
CA ASP A 16 6.73 -1.82 -7.53
C ASP A 16 6.01 -3.12 -7.15
N GLY A 17 6.77 -4.11 -6.67
CA GLY A 17 6.21 -5.35 -6.13
C GLY A 17 5.34 -5.13 -4.89
N LEU A 18 5.74 -4.20 -4.01
CA LEU A 18 4.96 -3.83 -2.83
C LEU A 18 3.64 -3.18 -3.25
N THR A 19 3.66 -2.22 -4.17
CA THR A 19 2.44 -1.55 -4.67
C THR A 19 1.48 -2.54 -5.32
N GLN A 20 1.99 -3.50 -6.10
CA GLN A 20 1.16 -4.56 -6.66
C GLN A 20 0.55 -5.47 -5.59
N GLN A 21 1.33 -5.83 -4.56
CA GLN A 21 0.85 -6.63 -3.43
C GLN A 21 -0.19 -5.87 -2.58
N GLU A 22 0.00 -4.56 -2.38
CA GLU A 22 -0.95 -3.68 -1.70
C GLU A 22 -2.28 -3.62 -2.46
N GLN A 23 -2.25 -3.42 -3.78
CA GLN A 23 -3.45 -3.43 -4.61
C GLN A 23 -4.16 -4.79 -4.56
N ALA A 24 -3.40 -5.90 -4.65
CA ALA A 24 -3.96 -7.24 -4.55
C ALA A 24 -4.60 -7.49 -3.17
N LEU A 25 -4.02 -6.97 -2.09
CA LEU A 25 -4.58 -7.06 -0.75
C LEU A 25 -5.88 -6.27 -0.63
N LEU A 26 -5.90 -5.02 -1.11
CA LEU A 26 -7.10 -4.18 -1.10
C LEU A 26 -8.25 -4.84 -1.86
N HIS A 27 -7.96 -5.43 -3.03
CA HIS A 27 -8.96 -6.16 -3.81
C HIS A 27 -9.54 -7.36 -3.05
N LYS A 28 -8.69 -8.13 -2.36
CA LYS A 28 -9.15 -9.26 -1.52
C LYS A 28 -10.02 -8.79 -0.35
N ILE A 29 -9.71 -7.64 0.24
CA ILE A 29 -10.51 -7.07 1.33
C ILE A 29 -11.88 -6.63 0.78
N GLU A 30 -11.93 -6.04 -0.42
CA GLU A 30 -13.17 -5.73 -1.12
C GLU A 30 -14.00 -6.98 -1.43
N ASP A 31 -13.37 -8.04 -1.92
CA ASP A 31 -14.03 -9.33 -2.17
C ASP A 31 -14.64 -9.90 -0.88
N LEU A 32 -13.90 -9.83 0.23
CA LEU A 32 -14.39 -10.25 1.54
C LEU A 32 -15.60 -9.41 1.97
N ALA A 33 -15.56 -8.10 1.80
CA ALA A 33 -16.68 -7.20 2.11
C ALA A 33 -17.92 -7.55 1.29
N GLN A 34 -17.76 -7.87 0.00
CA GLN A 34 -18.87 -8.30 -0.84
C GLN A 34 -19.43 -9.66 -0.40
N ALA A 35 -18.57 -10.61 -0.05
CA ALA A 35 -19.01 -11.91 0.45
C ALA A 35 -19.82 -11.78 1.74
N LEU A 36 -19.34 -10.95 2.68
CA LEU A 36 -20.04 -10.63 3.93
C LEU A 36 -21.42 -10.01 3.65
N ASN A 37 -21.51 -9.03 2.74
CA ASN A 37 -22.78 -8.41 2.37
C ASN A 37 -23.77 -9.42 1.76
N ARG A 38 -23.31 -10.36 0.93
CA ARG A 38 -24.18 -11.42 0.37
C ARG A 38 -24.74 -12.33 1.46
N VAL A 39 -23.92 -12.70 2.45
CA VAL A 39 -24.37 -13.52 3.57
C VAL A 39 -25.39 -12.75 4.43
N ALA A 40 -25.16 -11.47 4.65
CA ALA A 40 -26.04 -10.63 5.43
C ALA A 40 -27.36 -10.25 4.72
N ALA A 41 -27.47 -10.46 3.41
CA ALA A 41 -28.70 -10.15 2.66
C ALA A 41 -29.94 -10.91 3.18
N GLY A 42 -29.75 -12.05 3.84
CA GLY A 42 -30.82 -12.81 4.49
C GLY A 42 -31.05 -12.46 5.97
N TRP A 43 -30.22 -11.60 6.57
CA TRP A 43 -30.31 -11.26 7.98
C TRP A 43 -31.34 -10.16 8.19
N THR A 44 -32.14 -10.29 9.24
CA THR A 44 -33.17 -9.30 9.61
C THR A 44 -33.08 -8.98 11.10
N GLY A 45 -33.69 -7.87 11.50
CA GLY A 45 -33.79 -7.49 12.90
C GLY A 45 -32.45 -7.08 13.52
N GLU A 46 -32.11 -7.66 14.66
CA GLU A 46 -30.93 -7.29 15.45
C GLU A 46 -29.62 -7.74 14.80
N ALA A 47 -29.61 -8.91 14.14
CA ALA A 47 -28.46 -9.41 13.40
C ALA A 47 -28.05 -8.47 12.25
N GLN A 48 -29.03 -7.87 11.56
CA GLN A 48 -28.77 -6.90 10.50
C GLN A 48 -28.15 -5.61 11.05
N ARG A 49 -28.61 -5.12 12.21
CA ARG A 49 -28.04 -3.93 12.86
C ARG A 49 -26.61 -4.16 13.31
N ALA A 50 -26.36 -5.27 14.01
CA ALA A 50 -25.02 -5.64 14.44
C ALA A 50 -24.07 -5.84 13.25
N PHE A 51 -24.56 -6.42 12.14
CA PHE A 51 -23.79 -6.51 10.90
C PHE A 51 -23.42 -5.14 10.33
N HIS A 52 -24.38 -4.21 10.24
CA HIS A 52 -24.11 -2.87 9.74
C HIS A 52 -23.09 -2.11 10.60
N GLU A 53 -23.15 -2.23 11.93
CA GLU A 53 -22.17 -1.65 12.84
C GLU A 53 -20.76 -2.23 12.61
N ASN A 54 -20.67 -3.56 12.53
CA ASN A 54 -19.40 -4.24 12.25
C ASN A 54 -18.86 -3.89 10.86
N MET A 55 -19.72 -3.76 9.85
CA MET A 55 -19.32 -3.35 8.50
C MET A 55 -18.83 -1.89 8.44
N ARG A 56 -19.34 -1.02 9.30
CA ARG A 56 -18.82 0.35 9.46
C ARG A 56 -17.40 0.32 10.02
N ALA A 57 -17.17 -0.42 11.11
CA ALA A 57 -15.84 -0.58 11.69
C ALA A 57 -14.87 -1.22 10.69
N PHE A 58 -15.32 -2.25 9.97
CA PHE A 58 -14.54 -2.90 8.91
C PHE A 58 -14.10 -1.91 7.82
N ALA A 59 -15.01 -1.04 7.36
CA ALA A 59 -14.69 -0.02 6.36
C ALA A 59 -13.68 1.02 6.88
N GLU A 60 -13.84 1.47 8.13
CA GLU A 60 -12.91 2.41 8.78
C GLU A 60 -11.50 1.81 8.91
N GLU A 61 -11.38 0.57 9.39
CA GLU A 61 -10.09 -0.12 9.53
C GLU A 61 -9.43 -0.40 8.17
N THR A 62 -10.22 -0.76 7.15
CA THR A 62 -9.72 -0.97 5.80
C THR A 62 -9.17 0.33 5.19
N ALA A 63 -9.86 1.45 5.40
CA ALA A 63 -9.39 2.76 4.96
C ALA A 63 -8.09 3.16 5.67
N ASN A 64 -7.98 2.88 6.98
CA ASN A 64 -6.75 3.12 7.73
C ASN A 64 -5.59 2.27 7.20
N LEU A 65 -5.82 0.98 6.95
CA LEU A 65 -4.84 0.09 6.35
C LEU A 65 -4.37 0.61 4.99
N ALA A 66 -5.29 0.99 4.10
CA ALA A 66 -4.96 1.58 2.80
C ALA A 66 -4.10 2.85 2.94
N ALA A 67 -4.42 3.70 3.92
CA ALA A 67 -3.65 4.91 4.19
C ALA A 67 -2.24 4.64 4.76
N VAL A 68 -2.07 3.59 5.57
CA VAL A 68 -0.75 3.18 6.09
C VAL A 68 0.11 2.61 4.97
N LEU A 69 -0.47 1.75 4.14
CA LEU A 69 0.19 1.16 2.96
C LEU A 69 0.61 2.27 1.98
N GLY A 70 -0.31 3.16 1.61
CA GLY A 70 0.00 4.30 0.75
C GLY A 70 1.07 5.25 1.32
N ARG A 71 1.11 5.45 2.65
CA ARG A 71 2.21 6.21 3.30
C ARG A 71 3.55 5.50 3.19
N THR A 72 3.55 4.17 3.36
CA THR A 72 4.76 3.34 3.25
C THR A 72 5.31 3.37 1.83
N GLY A 73 4.44 3.19 0.82
CA GLY A 73 4.81 3.33 -0.59
C GLY A 73 5.37 4.71 -0.94
N ASN A 74 4.73 5.78 -0.47
CA ASN A 74 5.21 7.15 -0.69
C ASN A 74 6.55 7.45 0.00
N GLN A 75 6.78 6.95 1.22
CA GLN A 75 8.07 7.11 1.89
C GLN A 75 9.20 6.40 1.13
N LEU A 76 8.91 5.21 0.59
CA LEU A 76 9.86 4.47 -0.23
C LEU A 76 10.16 5.22 -1.55
N GLY A 77 9.14 5.77 -2.20
CA GLY A 77 9.28 6.62 -3.39
C GLY A 77 10.06 7.92 -3.14
N ASN A 78 9.83 8.58 -2.01
CA ASN A 78 10.56 9.80 -1.64
C ASN A 78 12.03 9.50 -1.33
N ALA A 79 12.32 8.41 -0.62
CA ALA A 79 13.69 7.96 -0.41
C ALA A 79 14.39 7.72 -1.77
N GLN A 80 13.71 7.13 -2.76
CA GLN A 80 14.28 6.98 -4.11
C GLN A 80 14.61 8.32 -4.78
N ALA A 81 13.74 9.34 -4.65
CA ALA A 81 13.97 10.66 -5.24
C ALA A 81 15.18 11.37 -4.61
N ASP A 82 15.28 11.32 -3.28
CA ASP A 82 16.38 11.94 -2.53
C ASP A 82 17.74 11.33 -2.89
N TYR A 83 17.81 9.99 -3.03
CA TYR A 83 19.05 9.32 -3.43
C TYR A 83 19.50 9.69 -4.85
N ARG A 84 18.58 9.78 -5.84
CA ARG A 84 18.95 10.24 -7.20
C ARG A 84 19.53 11.65 -7.19
N HIS A 85 18.98 12.54 -6.37
CA HIS A 85 19.47 13.91 -6.25
C HIS A 85 20.87 13.98 -5.65
N VAL A 86 21.17 13.15 -4.65
CA VAL A 86 22.50 13.10 -4.02
C VAL A 86 23.54 12.53 -4.99
N ASP A 87 23.23 11.45 -5.71
CA ASP A 87 24.16 10.81 -6.64
C ASP A 87 24.51 11.72 -7.82
N HIS A 88 23.53 12.44 -8.38
CA HIS A 88 23.78 13.45 -9.43
C HIS A 88 24.68 14.60 -8.97
N ARG A 89 24.53 15.06 -7.71
CA ARG A 89 25.37 16.14 -7.17
C ARG A 89 26.80 15.68 -6.92
N GLN A 90 26.99 14.47 -6.37
CA GLN A 90 28.33 13.91 -6.19
C GLN A 90 29.00 13.63 -7.56
N ALA A 91 28.28 13.04 -8.52
CA ALA A 91 28.82 12.80 -9.86
C ALA A 91 29.21 14.09 -10.60
N ALA A 92 28.50 15.20 -10.35
CA ALA A 92 28.87 16.52 -10.88
C ALA A 92 30.11 17.11 -10.20
N GLN A 93 30.32 16.86 -8.90
CA GLN A 93 31.50 17.33 -8.16
C GLN A 93 32.77 16.54 -8.49
N TYR A 94 32.68 15.24 -8.80
CA TYR A 94 33.85 14.43 -9.16
C TYR A 94 34.31 14.61 -10.63
N ARG A 95 33.63 15.43 -11.42
CA ARG A 95 33.98 15.75 -12.83
C ARG A 95 34.59 17.15 -13.03
N ALA A 96 34.85 17.89 -11.95
CA ALA A 96 35.62 19.14 -11.94
C ALA A 96 37.02 18.89 -11.37
#